data_AF-A0A1B6LJD4-F1
#
_entry.id   AF-A0A1B6LJD4-F1
#
_cell.length_a   1.000
_cell.length_b   1.000
_cell.length_c   1.000
_cell.angle_alpha   90.00
_cell.angle_beta   90.00
_cell.angle_gamma   90.00
#
_symmetry.space_group_name_H-M   'P 1'
#
loop_
_entity.id
_entity.type
_entity.pdbx_description
1 polymer ?
#
loop_
_entity_poly.entity_id
_entity_poly.type
_entity_poly.pdbx_seq_one_letter_code
_entity_poly.pdbx_strand_id
1 'polypeptide(L)'
;EQQKNLAKPFKCSICTAQFKLPRSVKHHEMKFHNIDNPPSNEVKRKCPICEFDTSGPEAEQNINNHFKNVHRIDIIKETLHFDSLEMFYEWKKEIEKKTTSFFCKVYERSTRLLY
;
A
#
# COMPACT_ATOMS: atom_id res chain seq x y z
N GLU A 1 -25.00 -30.35 16.37
CA GLU A 1 -23.60 -30.02 16.01
C GLU A 1 -23.44 -30.15 14.49
N GLN A 2 -22.89 -29.15 13.79
CA GLN A 2 -22.54 -29.31 12.38
C GLN A 2 -21.04 -29.04 12.22
N GLN A 3 -20.27 -30.14 12.14
CA GLN A 3 -18.87 -30.09 11.76
C GLN A 3 -18.79 -29.67 10.29
N LYS A 4 -18.55 -28.37 10.04
CA LYS A 4 -18.12 -27.91 8.72
C LYS A 4 -16.84 -28.66 8.37
N ASN A 5 -16.89 -29.48 7.34
CA ASN A 5 -15.72 -30.17 6.82
C ASN A 5 -14.76 -29.11 6.25
N LEU A 6 -13.71 -28.77 7.00
CA LEU A 6 -12.70 -27.77 6.65
C LEU A 6 -11.76 -28.37 5.60
N ALA A 7 -12.24 -28.55 4.37
CA ALA A 7 -11.41 -28.99 3.26
C ALA A 7 -10.17 -28.09 3.17
N LYS A 8 -8.98 -28.71 3.15
CA LYS A 8 -7.68 -28.07 2.95
C LYS A 8 -7.12 -28.52 1.60
N PRO A 9 -7.70 -28.06 0.47
CA PRO A 9 -7.35 -28.59 -0.84
C PRO A 9 -5.95 -28.19 -1.29
N PHE A 10 -5.35 -27.17 -0.67
CA PHE A 10 -4.04 -26.65 -1.06
C PHE A 10 -2.95 -27.28 -0.21
N LYS A 11 -2.03 -28.02 -0.85
CA LYS A 11 -0.93 -28.71 -0.19
C LYS A 11 0.39 -28.02 -0.52
N CYS A 12 1.31 -28.00 0.44
CA CYS A 12 2.68 -27.60 0.17
C CYS A 12 3.34 -28.61 -0.79
N SER A 13 4.14 -28.11 -1.72
CA SER A 13 4.89 -28.94 -2.66
C SER A 13 6.11 -29.62 -2.04
N ILE A 14 6.60 -29.10 -0.91
CA ILE A 14 7.85 -29.52 -0.25
C ILE A 14 7.60 -30.35 1.02
N CYS A 15 6.47 -30.14 1.70
CA CYS A 15 6.12 -30.92 2.89
C CYS A 15 4.64 -31.33 2.92
N THR A 16 4.26 -32.11 3.92
CA THR A 16 2.90 -32.65 4.06
C THR A 16 1.87 -31.65 4.57
N ALA A 17 2.25 -30.38 4.77
CA ALA A 17 1.37 -29.34 5.27
C ALA A 17 0.22 -29.03 4.29
N GLN A 18 -0.98 -28.90 4.83
CA GLN A 18 -2.20 -28.61 4.06
C GLN A 18 -2.90 -27.37 4.59
N PHE A 19 -3.44 -26.59 3.69
CA PHE A 19 -3.99 -25.27 3.95
C PHE A 19 -5.33 -25.08 3.25
N LYS A 20 -6.16 -24.22 3.83
CA LYS A 20 -7.49 -23.88 3.28
C LYS A 20 -7.43 -22.88 2.15
N LEU A 21 -6.35 -22.10 2.06
CA LEU A 21 -6.21 -20.99 1.12
C LEU A 21 -4.87 -21.09 0.39
N PRO A 22 -4.81 -20.75 -0.91
CA PRO A 22 -3.55 -20.74 -1.67
C PRO A 22 -2.51 -19.80 -1.05
N ARG A 23 -2.93 -18.61 -0.58
CA ARG A 23 -2.04 -17.63 0.07
C ARG A 23 -1.32 -18.19 1.29
N SER A 24 -1.95 -19.12 1.99
CA SER A 24 -1.39 -19.75 3.20
C SER A 24 -0.32 -20.77 2.85
N VAL A 25 -0.47 -21.50 1.72
CA VAL A 25 0.60 -22.35 1.18
C VAL A 25 1.80 -21.50 0.79
N LYS A 26 1.59 -20.44 0.01
CA LYS A 26 2.68 -19.55 -0.44
C LYS A 26 3.43 -18.91 0.74
N HIS A 27 2.72 -18.46 1.77
CA HIS A 27 3.36 -17.94 2.98
C HIS A 27 4.17 -19.01 3.72
N HIS A 28 3.64 -20.24 3.81
CA HIS A 28 4.34 -21.35 4.43
C HIS A 28 5.60 -21.74 3.64
N GLU A 29 5.51 -21.84 2.32
CA GLU A 29 6.64 -22.12 1.42
C GLU A 29 7.72 -21.04 1.52
N MET A 30 7.34 -19.77 1.58
CA MET A 30 8.27 -18.67 1.79
C MET A 30 8.96 -18.73 3.16
N LYS A 31 8.20 -19.01 4.24
CA LYS A 31 8.71 -18.95 5.62
C LYS A 31 9.50 -20.18 6.04
N PHE A 32 9.11 -21.36 5.56
CA PHE A 32 9.65 -22.64 6.03
C PHE A 32 10.50 -23.36 4.99
N HIS A 33 10.41 -22.96 3.71
CA HIS A 33 11.15 -23.59 2.64
C HIS A 33 11.98 -22.60 1.81
N ASN A 34 12.04 -21.32 2.21
CA ASN A 34 12.77 -20.27 1.51
C ASN A 34 12.51 -20.25 0.00
N ILE A 35 11.30 -20.64 -0.44
CA ILE A 35 10.92 -20.51 -1.85
C ILE A 35 10.81 -19.01 -2.12
N ASP A 36 11.69 -18.53 -3.00
CA ASP A 36 11.83 -17.12 -3.35
C ASP A 36 10.46 -16.46 -3.51
N ASN A 37 10.24 -15.47 -2.66
CA ASN A 37 9.21 -14.49 -2.92
C ASN A 37 9.74 -13.65 -4.10
N PRO A 38 9.05 -13.56 -5.25
CA PRO A 38 9.33 -12.47 -6.17
C PRO A 38 9.25 -11.19 -5.33
N PRO A 39 10.16 -10.21 -5.50
CA PRO A 39 10.29 -9.07 -4.60
C PRO A 39 8.92 -8.41 -4.43
N SER A 40 8.24 -8.74 -3.33
CA SER A 40 6.82 -8.42 -3.14
C SER A 40 6.59 -6.95 -2.82
N ASN A 41 7.64 -6.14 -2.97
CA ASN A 41 7.73 -4.76 -2.54
C ASN A 41 8.22 -3.85 -3.68
N GLU A 42 8.22 -4.29 -4.94
CA GLU A 42 8.32 -3.31 -6.03
C GLU A 42 7.08 -2.42 -5.96
N VAL A 43 7.27 -1.23 -5.38
CA VAL A 43 6.24 -0.20 -5.28
C VAL A 43 5.87 0.20 -6.69
N LYS A 44 4.69 -0.23 -7.14
CA LYS A 44 4.11 0.18 -8.42
C LYS A 44 3.21 1.39 -8.19
N ARG A 45 3.41 2.43 -8.98
CA ARG A 45 2.56 3.63 -9.00
C ARG A 45 1.99 3.85 -10.38
N LYS A 46 0.73 4.27 -10.45
CA LYS A 46 0.04 4.52 -11.70
C LYS A 46 -0.43 5.96 -11.78
N CYS A 47 -0.36 6.54 -12.97
CA CYS A 47 -0.98 7.82 -13.19
C CYS A 47 -2.52 7.63 -13.27
N PRO A 48 -3.32 8.42 -12.53
CA PRO A 48 -4.78 8.36 -12.65
C PRO A 48 -5.32 9.11 -13.87
N ILE A 49 -4.47 9.84 -14.61
CA ILE A 49 -4.86 10.70 -15.74
C ILE A 49 -4.55 10.03 -17.08
N CYS A 50 -3.58 9.11 -17.12
CA CYS A 50 -3.17 8.42 -18.36
C CYS A 50 -2.64 7.01 -18.06
N GLU A 51 -2.21 6.29 -19.10
CA GLU A 51 -1.75 4.90 -18.99
C GLU A 51 -0.31 4.73 -18.46
N PHE A 52 0.34 5.82 -18.04
CA PHE A 52 1.71 5.75 -17.50
C PHE A 52 1.76 5.02 -16.15
N ASP A 53 2.72 4.11 -16.00
CA ASP A 53 3.04 3.44 -14.75
C ASP A 53 4.55 3.35 -14.52
N THR A 54 4.95 3.24 -13.25
CA THR A 54 6.35 3.11 -12.83
C THR A 54 6.47 2.12 -11.68
N SER A 55 7.58 1.40 -11.64
CA SER A 55 7.88 0.39 -10.62
C SER A 55 9.31 0.58 -10.07
N GLY A 56 9.57 0.05 -8.88
CA GLY A 56 10.92 0.04 -8.28
C GLY A 56 11.19 1.17 -7.26
N PRO A 57 12.44 1.30 -6.77
CA PRO A 57 12.78 2.24 -5.69
C PRO A 57 12.50 3.72 -6.02
N GLU A 58 12.69 4.10 -7.28
CA GLU A 58 12.51 5.48 -7.77
C GLU A 58 11.09 5.78 -8.26
N ALA A 59 10.14 4.85 -8.08
CA ALA A 59 8.77 4.99 -8.57
C ALA A 59 8.08 6.27 -8.07
N GLU A 60 8.47 6.81 -6.91
CA GLU A 60 7.91 8.05 -6.40
C GLU A 60 8.37 9.28 -7.18
N GLN A 61 9.68 9.36 -7.44
CA GLN A 61 10.27 10.48 -8.17
C GLN A 61 9.80 10.46 -9.62
N ASN A 62 9.73 9.27 -10.22
CA ASN A 62 9.28 9.07 -11.59
C ASN A 62 7.82 9.51 -11.78
N ILE A 63 6.90 9.14 -10.88
CA ILE A 63 5.50 9.58 -10.99
C ILE A 63 5.34 11.09 -10.73
N ASN A 64 6.11 11.66 -9.80
CA ASN A 64 6.07 13.10 -9.54
C ASN A 64 6.59 13.91 -10.73
N ASN A 65 7.69 13.47 -11.35
CA ASN A 65 8.23 14.08 -12.56
C ASN A 65 7.27 13.94 -13.75
N HIS A 66 6.58 12.80 -13.84
CA HIS A 66 5.54 12.59 -14.84
C HIS A 66 4.39 13.61 -14.68
N PHE A 67 3.88 13.79 -13.46
CA PHE A 67 2.85 14.82 -13.19
C PHE A 67 3.32 16.22 -13.60
N LYS A 68 4.56 16.58 -13.29
CA LYS A 68 5.13 17.89 -13.62
C LYS A 68 5.29 18.09 -15.13
N ASN A 69 5.91 17.15 -15.83
CA ASN A 69 6.32 17.32 -17.22
C ASN A 69 5.18 17.02 -18.22
N VAL A 70 4.30 16.06 -17.90
CA VAL A 70 3.23 15.61 -18.79
C VAL A 70 1.90 16.30 -18.47
N HIS A 71 1.58 16.44 -17.18
CA HIS A 71 0.29 16.99 -16.74
C HIS A 71 0.38 18.44 -16.24
N ARG A 72 1.59 19.02 -16.16
CA ARG A 72 1.82 20.36 -15.59
C ARG A 72 1.28 20.50 -14.17
N ILE A 73 1.30 19.40 -13.42
CA ILE A 73 0.90 19.34 -12.01
C ILE A 73 2.18 19.25 -11.18
N ASP A 74 2.48 20.30 -10.42
CA ASP A 74 3.62 20.31 -9.51
C ASP A 74 3.18 19.81 -8.12
N ILE A 75 3.89 18.81 -7.58
CA ILE A 75 3.60 18.22 -6.28
C ILE A 75 4.58 18.81 -5.27
N ILE A 76 4.05 19.63 -4.36
CA ILE A 76 4.82 20.31 -3.32
C ILE A 76 4.71 19.53 -2.02
N LYS A 77 5.83 19.41 -1.30
CA LYS A 77 5.90 18.81 0.04
C LYS A 77 6.34 19.86 1.04
N GLU A 78 5.56 20.01 2.11
CA GLU A 78 5.86 20.92 3.21
C GLU A 78 5.86 20.13 4.52
N THR A 79 6.73 20.52 5.46
CA THR A 79 6.79 19.95 6.81
C THR A 79 6.34 20.99 7.80
N LEU A 80 5.23 20.71 8.48
CA LEU A 80 4.65 21.59 9.49
C LEU A 80 4.91 20.98 10.88
N HIS A 81 5.34 21.83 11.81
CA HIS A 81 5.57 21.46 13.20
C HIS A 81 4.48 22.11 14.05
N PHE A 82 3.95 21.36 15.01
CA PHE A 82 2.90 21.81 15.92
C PHE A 82 3.36 21.57 17.35
N ASP A 83 3.26 22.60 18.18
CA ASP A 83 3.67 22.54 19.59
C ASP A 83 2.66 21.77 20.46
N SER A 84 1.46 21.55 19.93
CA SER A 84 0.42 20.77 20.59
C SER A 84 -0.50 20.07 19.58
N LEU A 85 -1.19 19.03 20.06
CA LEU A 85 -2.20 18.33 19.29
C LEU A 85 -3.43 19.21 18.99
N GLU A 86 -3.74 20.17 19.87
CA GLU A 86 -4.82 21.13 19.68
C GLU A 86 -4.54 22.02 18.47
N MET A 87 -3.33 22.57 18.36
CA MET A 87 -2.91 23.38 17.21
C MET A 87 -2.96 22.59 15.89
N PHE A 88 -2.58 21.31 15.92
CA PHE A 88 -2.71 20.44 14.77
C PHE A 88 -4.18 20.30 14.33
N TYR A 89 -5.11 20.09 15.26
CA TYR A 89 -6.53 19.94 14.92
C TYR A 89 -7.17 21.23 14.43
N GLU A 90 -6.77 22.38 14.97
CA GLU A 90 -7.20 23.69 14.46
C GLU A 90 -6.70 23.92 13.03
N TRP A 91 -5.39 23.75 12.79
CA TRP A 91 -4.82 23.83 11.45
C TRP A 91 -5.52 22.87 10.48
N LYS A 92 -5.74 21.62 10.89
CA LYS A 92 -6.43 20.60 10.10
C LYS A 92 -7.84 21.07 9.71
N LYS A 93 -8.62 21.57 10.68
CA LYS A 93 -9.99 22.03 10.42
C LYS A 93 -10.01 23.18 9.41
N GLU A 94 -9.09 24.12 9.54
CA GLU A 94 -9.00 25.26 8.64
C GLU A 94 -8.51 24.87 7.23
N ILE A 95 -7.53 23.96 7.11
CA ILE A 95 -7.05 23.51 5.80
C ILE A 95 -8.10 22.67 5.05
N GLU A 96 -8.84 21.81 5.75
CA GLU A 96 -9.90 21.00 5.14
C GLU A 96 -11.05 21.88 4.60
N LYS A 97 -11.44 22.91 5.36
CA LYS A 97 -12.43 23.92 4.88
C LYS A 97 -11.91 24.69 3.67
N LYS A 98 -10.66 25.16 3.73
CA LYS A 98 -10.07 26.05 2.71
C LYS A 98 -9.83 25.32 1.39
N THR A 99 -9.34 24.09 1.46
CA THR A 99 -8.95 23.32 0.27
C THR A 99 -10.01 22.33 -0.17
N THR A 100 -11.11 22.19 0.57
CA THR A 100 -12.16 21.17 0.40
C THR A 100 -11.63 19.73 0.40
N SER A 101 -10.37 19.55 0.83
CA SER A 101 -9.70 18.26 0.92
C SER A 101 -9.90 17.68 2.32
N PHE A 102 -9.76 16.37 2.45
CA PHE A 102 -9.87 15.67 3.74
C PHE A 102 -8.53 15.06 4.13
N PHE A 103 -8.14 15.24 5.38
CA PHE A 103 -6.96 14.58 5.95
C PHE A 103 -7.20 13.08 5.99
N CYS A 104 -6.39 12.33 5.22
CA CYS A 104 -6.46 10.88 5.22
C CYS A 104 -6.02 10.32 6.58
N LYS A 105 -6.96 9.71 7.32
CA LYS A 105 -6.65 8.92 8.52
C LYS A 105 -5.98 7.61 8.07
N VAL A 106 -4.65 7.62 8.00
CA VAL A 106 -3.91 6.37 7.79
C VAL A 106 -3.95 5.60 9.12
N TYR A 107 -4.83 4.60 9.21
CA TYR A 107 -4.77 3.63 10.29
C TYR A 107 -3.43 2.89 10.19
N GLU A 108 -2.74 2.64 11.31
CA GLU A 108 -1.41 2.00 11.39
C GLU A 108 -1.32 0.61 10.70
N ARG A 109 -2.43 0.06 10.20
CA ARG A 109 -2.49 -1.18 9.40
C ARG A 109 -2.79 -0.99 7.92
N SER A 110 -2.94 0.24 7.44
CA SER A 110 -3.22 0.53 6.03
C SER A 110 -1.92 0.73 5.25
N THR A 111 -1.30 -0.37 4.83
CA THR A 111 -0.30 -0.38 3.74
C THR A 111 -0.93 -0.11 2.36
N ARG A 112 -2.09 0.53 2.30
CA ARG A 112 -2.87 0.76 1.08
C ARG A 112 -3.18 2.23 0.92
N LEU A 113 -2.16 2.99 0.60
CA LEU A 113 -2.27 4.11 -0.33
C LEU A 113 -1.19 3.91 -1.40
N LEU A 114 -1.44 2.91 -2.25
CA LEU A 114 -0.83 2.83 -3.58
C LEU A 114 -1.86 3.45 -4.53
N TYR A 115 -1.74 4.77 -4.74
CA TYR A 115 -2.20 5.39 -5.97
C TYR A 115 -1.05 5.27 -6.98
#